data_AF-A0A5C1YHK5-F1
#
_entry.id   AF-A0A5C1YHK5-F1
#
_cell.length_a   1.000
_cell.length_b   1.000
_cell.length_c   1.000
_cell.angle_alpha   90.00
_cell.angle_beta   90.00
_cell.angle_gamma   90.00
#
_symmetry.space_group_name_H-M   'P 1'
#
loop_
_entity.id
_entity.type
_entity.pdbx_description
1 polymer ?
#
loop_
_entity_poly.entity_id
_entity_poly.type
_entity_poly.pdbx_seq_one_letter_code
_entity_poly.pdbx_strand_id
1 'polypeptide(L)'
;MPEAVFDLAAYTRTAHGSHRDAIGEIGDLTADELALVRLLRDLESATMPYLRRVLVTPTHKDARVTAFLVTWAFEKFWIADALGAMLEQQVAQQSDAAGPAQPAGSALHGHRRARRGPVARAVGAFFAGPALVAAHLVALAVSDVVTRGAYARLAATTSSAGAAALCRRLEAVDARQGEFLRAEASARLATDAPGAAHAARLAARELRDEAFPLGLADRPAADRARFARFTFPGGASDALATLEPIAALPGVEPATIDAVARHLVPRGS
;
A
#
# COMPACT_ATOMS: atom_id res chain seq x y z
N MET A 1 -27.90 -11.99 -5.27
CA MET A 1 -27.39 -11.51 -6.58
C MET A 1 -25.92 -11.91 -6.64
N PRO A 2 -25.43 -12.61 -7.66
CA PRO A 2 -23.99 -12.83 -7.78
C PRO A 2 -23.31 -11.46 -7.89
N GLU A 3 -22.33 -11.22 -7.02
CA GLU A 3 -21.52 -10.00 -7.02
C GLU A 3 -20.85 -9.85 -8.40
N ALA A 4 -20.89 -8.64 -8.97
CA ALA A 4 -20.33 -8.40 -10.29
C ALA A 4 -18.83 -8.70 -10.26
N VAL A 5 -18.37 -9.64 -11.09
CA VAL A 5 -16.95 -10.00 -11.19
C VAL A 5 -16.16 -8.77 -11.63
N PHE A 6 -15.07 -8.45 -10.92
CA PHE A 6 -14.20 -7.32 -11.26
C PHE A 6 -13.71 -7.38 -12.71
N ASP A 7 -14.00 -6.31 -13.49
CA ASP A 7 -13.60 -6.19 -14.89
C ASP A 7 -12.13 -5.77 -15.00
N LEU A 8 -11.26 -6.79 -14.99
CA LEU A 8 -9.82 -6.61 -15.14
C LEU A 8 -9.44 -5.98 -16.48
N ALA A 9 -10.20 -6.23 -17.55
CA ALA A 9 -9.90 -5.70 -18.87
C ALA A 9 -10.24 -4.21 -18.96
N ALA A 10 -11.33 -3.76 -18.32
CA ALA A 10 -11.61 -2.33 -18.17
C ALA A 10 -10.58 -1.65 -17.28
N TYR A 11 -10.19 -2.26 -16.15
CA TYR A 11 -9.14 -1.74 -15.28
C TYR A 11 -7.82 -1.51 -16.02
N THR A 12 -7.36 -2.48 -16.82
CA THR A 12 -6.11 -2.34 -17.59
C THR A 12 -6.21 -1.25 -18.67
N ARG A 13 -7.36 -1.12 -19.36
CA ARG A 13 -7.58 -0.08 -20.37
C ARG A 13 -7.71 1.34 -19.79
N THR A 14 -8.13 1.45 -18.53
CA THR A 14 -8.38 2.72 -17.84
C THR A 14 -7.35 2.98 -16.75
N ALA A 15 -6.15 2.42 -16.91
CA ALA A 15 -5.03 2.65 -16.03
C ALA A 15 -4.68 4.14 -15.99
N HIS A 16 -4.43 4.67 -14.80
CA HIS A 16 -4.12 6.09 -14.63
C HIS A 16 -2.62 6.34 -14.80
N GLY A 17 -2.30 7.23 -15.72
CA GLY A 17 -0.94 7.72 -15.94
C GLY A 17 -0.59 8.84 -14.96
N SER A 18 0.27 9.77 -15.40
CA SER A 18 0.69 10.92 -14.59
C SER A 18 -0.49 11.68 -13.99
N HIS A 19 -0.33 12.11 -12.74
CA HIS A 19 -1.29 12.97 -12.04
C HIS A 19 -0.81 14.42 -11.91
N ARG A 20 0.30 14.79 -12.57
CA ARG A 20 0.92 16.11 -12.44
C ARG A 20 0.01 17.23 -12.96
N ASP A 21 -0.84 16.94 -13.92
CA ASP A 21 -1.86 17.85 -14.45
C ASP A 21 -2.92 18.23 -13.39
N ALA A 22 -3.17 17.33 -12.44
CA ALA A 22 -4.09 17.55 -11.34
C ALA A 22 -3.44 18.24 -10.12
N ILE A 23 -2.12 18.46 -10.15
CA ILE A 23 -1.40 19.14 -9.08
C ILE A 23 -1.55 20.65 -9.27
N GLY A 24 -2.51 21.23 -8.55
CA GLY A 24 -2.62 22.68 -8.38
C GLY A 24 -1.59 23.23 -7.39
N GLU A 25 -1.90 24.39 -6.82
CA GLU A 25 -1.16 24.89 -5.66
C GLU A 25 -1.40 23.98 -4.45
N ILE A 26 -0.35 23.34 -3.94
CA ILE A 26 -0.49 22.50 -2.74
C ILE A 26 -0.75 23.38 -1.51
N GLY A 27 -0.01 24.47 -1.31
CA GLY A 27 -0.06 25.25 -0.06
C GLY A 27 0.72 24.57 1.08
N ASP A 28 0.85 25.22 2.23
CA ASP A 28 1.82 24.79 3.25
C ASP A 28 1.43 23.47 3.94
N LEU A 29 2.44 22.60 4.10
CA LEU A 29 2.34 21.39 4.91
C LEU A 29 3.18 21.50 6.18
N THR A 30 2.65 20.95 7.27
CA THR A 30 3.37 20.79 8.53
C THR A 30 4.50 19.75 8.38
N ALA A 31 5.43 19.76 9.34
CA ALA A 31 6.56 18.82 9.33
C ALA A 31 6.12 17.34 9.39
N ASP A 32 5.05 17.03 10.12
CA ASP A 32 4.54 15.66 10.22
C ASP A 32 3.82 15.22 8.94
N GLU A 33 3.08 16.12 8.28
CA GLU A 33 2.48 15.85 6.97
C GLU A 33 3.55 15.64 5.90
N LEU A 34 4.58 16.48 5.86
CA LEU A 34 5.73 16.31 4.97
C LEU A 34 6.43 14.98 5.18
N ALA A 35 6.62 14.57 6.43
CA ALA A 35 7.23 13.29 6.75
C ALA A 35 6.34 12.11 6.32
N LEU A 36 5.02 12.21 6.51
CA LEU A 36 4.07 11.21 6.02
C LEU A 36 4.08 11.11 4.49
N VAL A 37 4.01 12.24 3.78
CA VAL A 37 4.03 12.27 2.31
C VAL A 37 5.31 11.64 1.76
N ARG A 38 6.48 11.94 2.37
CA ARG A 38 7.74 11.30 2.01
C ARG A 38 7.69 9.79 2.19
N LEU A 39 7.12 9.34 3.30
CA LEU A 39 6.98 7.91 3.57
C LEU A 39 6.00 7.25 2.59
N LEU A 40 4.85 7.86 2.30
CA LEU A 40 3.88 7.35 1.33
C LEU A 40 4.53 7.23 -0.06
N ARG A 41 5.19 8.29 -0.56
CA ARG A 41 5.95 8.24 -1.83
C ARG A 41 6.92 7.06 -1.87
N ASP A 42 7.64 6.86 -0.77
CA ASP A 42 8.61 5.80 -0.62
C ASP A 42 8.00 4.40 -0.56
N LEU A 43 6.80 4.24 -0.01
CA LEU A 43 6.04 2.99 0.01
C LEU A 43 5.46 2.69 -1.37
N GLU A 44 4.85 3.67 -2.02
CA GLU A 44 4.25 3.51 -3.37
C GLU A 44 5.32 3.17 -4.42
N SER A 45 6.51 3.77 -4.30
CA SER A 45 7.67 3.44 -5.16
C SER A 45 8.33 2.10 -4.81
N ALA A 46 8.07 1.51 -3.64
CA ALA A 46 8.62 0.22 -3.23
C ALA A 46 7.87 -1.00 -3.84
N THR A 47 6.94 -0.75 -4.76
CA THR A 47 6.19 -1.75 -5.51
C THR A 47 7.07 -2.73 -6.28
N MET A 48 8.16 -2.27 -6.92
CA MET A 48 9.03 -3.13 -7.76
C MET A 48 9.81 -4.20 -6.97
N PRO A 49 10.44 -3.88 -5.81
CA PRO A 49 10.96 -4.89 -4.89
C PRO A 49 9.94 -5.96 -4.50
N TYR A 50 8.68 -5.59 -4.25
CA TYR A 50 7.61 -6.54 -3.92
C TYR A 50 7.28 -7.44 -5.12
N LEU A 51 7.03 -6.86 -6.30
CA LEU A 51 6.77 -7.64 -7.51
C LEU A 51 7.85 -8.66 -7.80
N ARG A 52 9.13 -8.31 -7.60
CA ARG A 52 10.24 -9.25 -7.79
C ARG A 52 10.12 -10.47 -6.87
N ARG A 53 9.67 -10.29 -5.62
CA ARG A 53 9.48 -11.41 -4.68
C ARG A 53 8.29 -12.28 -5.06
N VAL A 54 7.21 -11.68 -5.55
CA VAL A 54 5.99 -12.40 -5.91
C VAL A 54 6.11 -13.13 -7.25
N LEU A 55 6.71 -12.49 -8.26
CA LEU A 55 6.81 -13.06 -9.61
C LEU A 55 7.83 -14.19 -9.73
N VAL A 56 8.74 -14.36 -8.77
CA VAL A 56 9.60 -15.55 -8.69
C VAL A 56 8.88 -16.77 -8.09
N THR A 57 7.64 -16.61 -7.62
CA THR A 57 6.78 -17.70 -7.11
C THR A 57 5.80 -18.15 -8.20
N PRO A 58 5.01 -19.23 -8.01
CA PRO A 58 3.97 -19.63 -8.96
C PRO A 58 2.95 -18.54 -9.31
N THR A 59 2.91 -17.42 -8.58
CA THR A 59 2.04 -16.27 -8.89
C THR A 59 2.21 -15.77 -10.33
N HIS A 60 3.40 -15.87 -10.93
CA HIS A 60 3.59 -15.49 -12.35
C HIS A 60 2.82 -16.39 -13.34
N LYS A 61 2.36 -17.58 -12.92
CA LYS A 61 1.55 -18.47 -13.77
C LYS A 61 0.07 -18.12 -13.72
N ASP A 62 -0.34 -17.25 -12.79
CA ASP A 62 -1.70 -16.76 -12.70
C ASP A 62 -1.85 -15.52 -13.60
N ALA A 63 -2.43 -15.72 -14.78
CA ALA A 63 -2.52 -14.66 -15.79
C ALA A 63 -3.37 -13.47 -15.31
N ARG A 64 -4.44 -13.74 -14.53
CA ARG A 64 -5.34 -12.70 -13.99
C ARG A 64 -4.61 -11.84 -12.98
N VAL A 65 -3.95 -12.47 -12.00
CA VAL A 65 -3.16 -11.74 -10.99
C VAL A 65 -1.97 -11.03 -11.62
N THR A 66 -1.29 -11.65 -12.59
CA THR A 66 -0.14 -11.02 -13.27
C THR A 66 -0.54 -9.78 -14.07
N ALA A 67 -1.65 -9.84 -14.83
CA ALA A 67 -2.15 -8.69 -15.58
C ALA A 67 -2.57 -7.53 -14.64
N PHE A 68 -3.18 -7.86 -13.50
CA PHE A 68 -3.44 -6.87 -12.44
C PHE A 68 -2.14 -6.26 -11.91
N LEU A 69 -1.18 -7.08 -11.48
CA LEU A 69 0.07 -6.64 -10.85
C LEU A 69 0.91 -5.72 -11.73
N VAL A 70 0.94 -5.95 -13.04
CA VAL A 70 1.64 -5.07 -14.00
C VAL A 70 0.97 -3.71 -14.09
N THR A 71 -0.36 -3.68 -14.22
CA THR A 71 -1.14 -2.43 -14.30
C THR A 71 -1.06 -1.67 -12.98
N TRP A 72 -1.21 -2.38 -11.86
CA TRP A 72 -1.07 -1.85 -10.51
C TRP A 72 0.29 -1.19 -10.31
N ALA A 73 1.39 -1.84 -10.72
CA ALA A 73 2.72 -1.25 -10.58
C ALA A 73 2.94 -0.01 -11.45
N PHE A 74 2.30 0.05 -12.62
CA PHE A 74 2.28 1.26 -13.44
C PHE A 74 1.57 2.41 -12.73
N GLU A 75 0.38 2.19 -12.17
CA GLU A 75 -0.35 3.23 -11.43
C GLU A 75 0.42 3.67 -10.17
N LYS A 76 0.99 2.72 -9.42
CA LYS A 76 1.80 2.98 -8.21
C LYS A 76 3.03 3.85 -8.49
N PHE A 77 3.65 3.69 -9.65
CA PHE A 77 4.73 4.57 -10.09
C PHE A 77 4.25 6.02 -10.24
N TRP A 78 3.11 6.25 -10.89
CA TRP A 78 2.59 7.61 -11.10
C TRP A 78 2.03 8.25 -9.83
N ILE A 79 1.50 7.45 -8.91
CA ILE A 79 1.14 7.91 -7.56
C ILE A 79 2.39 8.41 -6.83
N ALA A 80 3.48 7.63 -6.84
CA ALA A 80 4.75 8.05 -6.22
C ALA A 80 5.32 9.31 -6.89
N ASP A 81 5.25 9.42 -8.21
CA ASP A 81 5.66 10.63 -8.94
C ASP A 81 4.86 11.87 -8.49
N ALA A 82 3.55 11.75 -8.33
CA ALA A 82 2.69 12.83 -7.88
C ALA A 82 3.01 13.30 -6.45
N LEU A 83 3.27 12.36 -5.53
CA LEU A 83 3.72 12.68 -4.18
C LEU A 83 5.11 13.34 -4.19
N GLY A 84 5.99 12.92 -5.09
CA GLY A 84 7.28 13.56 -5.34
C GLY A 84 7.11 15.02 -5.76
N ALA A 85 6.25 15.29 -6.74
CA ALA A 85 5.95 16.63 -7.22
C ALA A 85 5.35 17.55 -6.13
N MET A 86 4.47 17.01 -5.27
CA MET A 86 3.97 17.74 -4.11
C MET A 86 5.11 18.15 -3.17
N LEU A 87 6.06 17.26 -2.89
CA LEU A 87 7.23 17.58 -2.05
C LEU A 87 8.16 18.60 -2.71
N GLU A 88 8.31 18.56 -4.04
CA GLU A 88 9.10 19.54 -4.79
C GLU A 88 8.55 20.97 -4.64
N GLN A 89 7.22 21.14 -4.71
CA GLN A 89 6.59 22.45 -4.47
C GLN A 89 6.89 22.98 -3.06
N GLN A 90 6.86 22.11 -2.04
CA GLN A 90 7.14 22.51 -0.66
C GLN A 90 8.58 23.00 -0.47
N VAL A 91 9.54 22.36 -1.16
CA VAL A 91 10.95 22.78 -1.13
C VAL A 91 11.14 24.13 -1.84
N ALA A 92 10.47 24.33 -2.99
CA ALA A 92 10.52 25.60 -3.70
C ALA A 92 9.98 26.77 -2.86
N GLN A 93 8.81 26.59 -2.22
CA GLN A 93 8.21 27.61 -1.34
C GLN A 93 9.13 27.98 -0.16
N GLN A 94 9.78 26.98 0.47
CA GLN A 94 10.73 27.21 1.55
C GLN A 94 12.00 27.95 1.09
N SER A 95 12.43 27.73 -0.16
CA SER A 95 13.60 28.40 -0.74
C SER A 95 13.30 29.85 -1.11
N ASP A 96 12.12 30.13 -1.67
CA ASP A 96 11.68 31.49 -2.00
C ASP A 96 11.51 32.37 -0.76
N ALA A 97 11.07 31.78 0.37
CA ALA A 97 10.99 32.46 1.66
C ALA A 97 12.37 32.79 2.29
N ALA A 98 13.43 32.10 1.87
CA ALA A 98 14.77 32.20 2.45
C ALA A 98 15.74 33.11 1.66
N GLY A 99 15.31 33.74 0.56
CA GLY A 99 16.21 34.47 -0.35
C GLY A 99 17.03 33.52 -1.25
N PRO A 100 17.80 34.03 -2.23
CA PRO A 100 18.28 33.22 -3.35
C PRO A 100 19.25 32.12 -2.92
N ALA A 101 18.73 30.90 -2.78
CA ALA A 101 19.49 29.67 -2.69
C ALA A 101 19.55 29.00 -4.08
N GLN A 102 20.71 28.45 -4.42
CA GLN A 102 21.00 27.77 -5.68
C GLN A 102 20.00 26.64 -5.99
N PRO A 103 19.75 26.32 -7.28
CA PRO A 103 18.82 25.26 -7.65
C PRO A 103 19.32 23.92 -7.09
N ALA A 104 18.59 23.38 -6.11
CA ALA A 104 18.79 22.00 -5.69
C ALA A 104 18.32 21.12 -6.84
N GLY A 105 19.28 20.57 -7.59
CA GLY A 105 19.00 19.64 -8.69
C GLY A 105 18.05 18.54 -8.22
N SER A 106 17.10 18.20 -9.09
CA SER A 106 16.16 17.08 -8.92
C SER A 106 16.94 15.81 -8.62
N ALA A 107 17.11 15.54 -7.33
CA ALA A 107 17.64 14.30 -6.86
C ALA A 107 16.44 13.35 -6.78
N LEU A 108 16.21 12.64 -7.89
CA LEU A 108 15.68 11.29 -7.89
C LEU A 108 16.50 10.49 -6.88
N HIS A 109 16.10 10.57 -5.61
CA HIS A 109 16.85 9.98 -4.51
C HIS A 109 16.75 8.47 -4.61
N GLY A 110 17.93 7.87 -4.78
CA GLY A 110 18.20 6.48 -5.05
C GLY A 110 17.31 5.47 -4.34
N HIS A 111 16.86 4.49 -5.12
CA HIS A 111 16.38 3.21 -4.64
C HIS A 111 17.38 2.63 -3.63
N ARG A 112 17.08 2.75 -2.33
CA ARG A 112 17.84 2.07 -1.30
C ARG A 112 17.67 0.57 -1.50
N ARG A 113 18.81 -0.09 -1.64
CA ARG A 113 18.95 -1.52 -1.88
C ARG A 113 18.35 -2.27 -0.67
N ALA A 114 17.18 -2.85 -0.85
CA ALA A 114 16.62 -3.82 0.09
C ALA A 114 17.68 -4.92 0.32
N ARG A 115 18.01 -5.16 1.60
CA ARG A 115 18.98 -6.19 1.99
C ARG A 115 18.50 -7.56 1.52
N ARG A 116 19.43 -8.35 0.99
CA ARG A 116 19.25 -9.76 0.68
C ARG A 116 19.10 -10.58 1.97
N GLY A 117 18.05 -11.39 2.04
CA GLY A 117 17.83 -12.47 3.01
C GLY A 117 16.85 -13.49 2.38
N PRO A 118 16.96 -14.79 2.73
CA PRO A 118 17.40 -15.82 1.80
C PRO A 118 16.33 -16.34 0.84
N VAL A 119 16.79 -16.74 -0.35
CA VAL A 119 16.10 -17.51 -1.40
C VAL A 119 15.66 -18.92 -0.91
N ALA A 120 15.58 -19.15 0.40
CA ALA A 120 15.24 -20.44 1.00
C ALA A 120 13.73 -20.79 0.92
N ARG A 121 12.85 -19.85 0.55
CA ARG A 121 11.42 -20.15 0.31
C ARG A 121 11.11 -20.69 -1.10
N ALA A 122 12.10 -20.82 -1.99
CA ALA A 122 11.88 -21.13 -3.40
C ALA A 122 11.60 -22.63 -3.71
N VAL A 123 11.84 -23.56 -2.77
CA VAL A 123 11.67 -25.01 -3.05
C VAL A 123 10.35 -25.56 -2.50
N GLY A 124 9.79 -24.99 -1.42
CA GLY A 124 8.47 -25.38 -0.90
C GLY A 124 7.29 -24.75 -1.65
N ALA A 125 7.52 -23.66 -2.40
CA ALA A 125 6.48 -22.91 -3.11
C ALA A 125 5.89 -23.67 -4.32
N PHE A 126 6.55 -24.73 -4.81
CA PHE A 126 6.09 -25.46 -6.00
C PHE A 126 4.77 -26.25 -5.77
N PHE A 127 4.47 -26.63 -4.52
CA PHE A 127 3.28 -27.41 -4.17
C PHE A 127 2.14 -26.59 -3.53
N ALA A 128 2.36 -25.29 -3.26
CA ALA A 128 1.38 -24.40 -2.62
C ALA A 128 0.71 -23.40 -3.58
N GLY A 129 0.89 -23.56 -4.90
CA GLY A 129 0.62 -22.56 -5.95
C GLY A 129 -0.57 -21.62 -5.69
N PRO A 130 -1.83 -22.10 -5.70
CA PRO A 130 -3.01 -21.24 -5.50
C PRO A 130 -3.11 -20.62 -4.10
N ALA A 131 -2.73 -21.37 -3.05
CA ALA A 131 -2.80 -20.90 -1.66
C ALA A 131 -1.79 -19.78 -1.38
N LEU A 132 -0.60 -19.84 -2.00
CA LEU A 132 0.39 -18.78 -1.90
C LEU A 132 -0.07 -17.50 -2.60
N VAL A 133 -0.72 -17.62 -3.76
CA VAL A 133 -1.32 -16.48 -4.45
C VAL A 133 -2.38 -15.80 -3.56
N ALA A 134 -3.26 -16.59 -2.92
CA ALA A 134 -4.25 -16.06 -1.99
C ALA A 134 -3.58 -15.29 -0.83
N ALA A 135 -2.54 -15.86 -0.21
CA ALA A 135 -1.81 -15.19 0.86
C ALA A 135 -1.19 -13.85 0.41
N HIS A 136 -0.59 -13.79 -0.78
CA HIS A 136 -0.06 -12.54 -1.33
C HIS A 136 -1.15 -11.49 -1.56
N LEU A 137 -2.30 -11.90 -2.09
CA LEU A 137 -3.43 -10.99 -2.34
C LEU A 137 -4.00 -10.41 -1.04
N VAL A 138 -4.10 -11.22 0.01
CA VAL A 138 -4.54 -10.76 1.35
C VAL A 138 -3.53 -9.77 1.93
N ALA A 139 -2.22 -10.03 1.83
CA ALA A 139 -1.19 -9.10 2.30
C ALA A 139 -1.20 -7.77 1.52
N LEU A 140 -1.44 -7.81 0.21
CA LEU A 140 -1.66 -6.61 -0.61
C LEU A 140 -2.93 -5.87 -0.18
N ALA A 141 -4.04 -6.58 0.07
CA ALA A 141 -5.29 -5.98 0.52
C ALA A 141 -5.12 -5.26 1.87
N VAL A 142 -4.39 -5.85 2.82
CA VAL A 142 -4.05 -5.19 4.10
C VAL A 142 -3.23 -3.92 3.86
N SER A 143 -2.21 -4.00 3.00
CA SER A 143 -1.39 -2.82 2.68
C SER A 143 -2.21 -1.71 2.05
N ASP A 144 -3.12 -2.08 1.15
CA ASP A 144 -4.03 -1.15 0.48
C ASP A 144 -4.91 -0.41 1.48
N VAL A 145 -5.64 -1.12 2.36
CA VAL A 145 -6.53 -0.44 3.34
C VAL A 145 -5.76 0.44 4.32
N VAL A 146 -4.56 0.03 4.73
CA VAL A 146 -3.70 0.81 5.66
C VAL A 146 -3.18 2.07 4.97
N THR A 147 -2.68 1.97 3.73
CA THR A 147 -2.20 3.11 2.95
C THR A 147 -3.34 4.08 2.62
N ARG A 148 -4.51 3.57 2.22
CA ARG A 148 -5.73 4.38 2.00
C ARG A 148 -6.18 5.09 3.27
N GLY A 149 -6.08 4.43 4.43
CA GLY A 149 -6.33 5.05 5.73
C GLY A 149 -5.43 6.27 5.99
N ALA A 150 -4.15 6.17 5.64
CA ALA A 150 -3.22 7.30 5.74
C ALA A 150 -3.56 8.46 4.79
N TYR A 151 -3.94 8.17 3.54
CA TYR A 151 -4.42 9.20 2.60
C TYR A 151 -5.69 9.88 3.09
N ALA A 152 -6.69 9.09 3.52
CA ALA A 152 -7.95 9.60 4.02
C ALA A 152 -7.73 10.50 5.25
N ARG A 153 -6.86 10.07 6.16
CA ARG A 153 -6.50 10.85 7.34
C ARG A 153 -5.83 12.16 6.97
N LEU A 154 -4.81 12.14 6.11
CA LEU A 154 -4.11 13.35 5.65
C LEU A 154 -5.09 14.31 4.98
N ALA A 155 -5.94 13.82 4.08
CA ALA A 155 -6.93 14.63 3.38
C ALA A 155 -7.99 15.25 4.31
N ALA A 156 -8.26 14.63 5.45
CA ALA A 156 -9.23 15.10 6.44
C ALA A 156 -8.63 16.10 7.44
N THR A 157 -7.32 16.05 7.71
CA THR A 157 -6.68 16.90 8.73
C THR A 157 -5.90 18.07 8.19
N THR A 158 -5.45 17.99 6.94
CA THR A 158 -4.56 19.01 6.42
C THR A 158 -5.30 20.32 6.17
N SER A 159 -4.65 21.43 6.51
CA SER A 159 -5.13 22.78 6.15
C SER A 159 -4.88 23.10 4.67
N SER A 160 -4.03 22.32 3.99
CA SER A 160 -3.69 22.47 2.58
C SER A 160 -4.81 21.87 1.70
N ALA A 161 -5.64 22.74 1.11
CA ALA A 161 -6.71 22.30 0.21
C ALA A 161 -6.17 21.53 -1.01
N GLY A 162 -5.00 21.92 -1.52
CA GLY A 162 -4.33 21.25 -2.64
C GLY A 162 -3.82 19.85 -2.28
N ALA A 163 -3.16 19.68 -1.13
CA ALA A 163 -2.75 18.36 -0.66
C ALA A 163 -3.97 17.46 -0.41
N ALA A 164 -5.02 17.99 0.23
CA ALA A 164 -6.24 17.24 0.47
C ALA A 164 -6.90 16.76 -0.83
N ALA A 165 -6.95 17.62 -1.85
CA ALA A 165 -7.50 17.27 -3.16
C ALA A 165 -6.65 16.20 -3.87
N LEU A 166 -5.32 16.34 -3.85
CA LEU A 166 -4.42 15.34 -4.42
C LEU A 166 -4.57 13.99 -3.72
N CYS A 167 -4.55 13.95 -2.37
CA CYS A 167 -4.72 12.71 -1.61
C CYS A 167 -6.05 12.01 -1.91
N ARG A 168 -7.16 12.74 -2.03
CA ARG A 168 -8.46 12.15 -2.44
C ARG A 168 -8.41 11.57 -3.84
N ARG A 169 -7.73 12.23 -4.78
CA ARG A 169 -7.55 11.72 -6.15
C ARG A 169 -6.73 10.42 -6.15
N LEU A 170 -5.60 10.40 -5.45
CA LEU A 170 -4.73 9.21 -5.40
C LEU A 170 -5.45 8.04 -4.69
N GLU A 171 -6.18 8.31 -3.62
CA GLU A 171 -7.00 7.32 -2.92
C GLU A 171 -8.09 6.72 -3.83
N ALA A 172 -8.71 7.51 -4.70
CA ALA A 172 -9.71 7.01 -5.66
C ALA A 172 -9.09 6.08 -6.73
N VAL A 173 -7.83 6.32 -7.13
CA VAL A 173 -7.09 5.41 -8.00
C VAL A 173 -6.86 4.08 -7.27
N ASP A 174 -6.39 4.15 -6.02
CA ASP A 174 -6.15 2.99 -5.16
C ASP A 174 -7.42 2.20 -4.82
N ALA A 175 -8.59 2.85 -4.72
CA ALA A 175 -9.86 2.20 -4.39
C ALA A 175 -10.19 1.02 -5.31
N ARG A 176 -10.00 1.22 -6.62
CA ARG A 176 -10.23 0.18 -7.64
C ARG A 176 -9.23 -0.96 -7.52
N GLN A 177 -8.02 -0.69 -7.04
CA GLN A 177 -7.01 -1.71 -6.80
C GLN A 177 -7.40 -2.57 -5.59
N GLY A 178 -7.86 -1.93 -4.51
CA GLY A 178 -8.41 -2.58 -3.32
C GLY A 178 -9.63 -3.46 -3.60
N GLU A 179 -10.49 -3.05 -4.53
CA GLU A 179 -11.63 -3.87 -5.01
C GLU A 179 -11.16 -5.19 -5.62
N PHE A 180 -10.21 -5.15 -6.57
CA PHE A 180 -9.65 -6.37 -7.16
C PHE A 180 -9.02 -7.27 -6.10
N LEU A 181 -8.18 -6.69 -5.24
CA LEU A 181 -7.44 -7.43 -4.21
C LEU A 181 -8.37 -8.16 -3.25
N ARG A 182 -9.41 -7.48 -2.75
CA ARG A 182 -10.40 -8.07 -1.83
C ARG A 182 -11.28 -9.09 -2.53
N ALA A 183 -11.75 -8.81 -3.76
CA ALA A 183 -12.59 -9.75 -4.50
C ALA A 183 -11.84 -11.06 -4.82
N GLU A 184 -10.59 -10.95 -5.30
CA GLU A 184 -9.77 -12.10 -5.64
C GLU A 184 -9.30 -12.87 -4.40
N ALA A 185 -8.96 -12.17 -3.31
CA ALA A 185 -8.67 -12.80 -2.01
C ALA A 185 -9.89 -13.55 -1.47
N SER A 186 -11.07 -12.92 -1.49
CA SER A 186 -12.33 -13.52 -1.02
C SER A 186 -12.66 -14.80 -1.78
N ALA A 187 -12.63 -14.75 -3.12
CA ALA A 187 -12.91 -15.92 -3.96
C ALA A 187 -11.96 -17.10 -3.70
N ARG A 188 -10.70 -16.83 -3.36
CA ARG A 188 -9.69 -17.87 -3.09
C ARG A 188 -9.72 -18.41 -1.67
N LEU A 189 -10.32 -17.67 -0.74
CA LEU A 189 -10.51 -18.09 0.64
C LEU A 189 -11.92 -18.64 0.92
N ALA A 190 -12.84 -18.50 -0.04
CA ALA A 190 -14.19 -19.03 0.05
C ALA A 190 -14.17 -20.51 0.47
N THR A 191 -15.06 -20.91 1.38
CA THR A 191 -14.99 -22.22 2.04
C THR A 191 -15.09 -23.40 1.08
N ASP A 192 -15.77 -23.23 -0.04
CA ASP A 192 -15.92 -24.19 -1.14
C ASP A 192 -14.75 -24.17 -2.13
N ALA A 193 -13.83 -23.21 -2.04
CA ALA A 193 -12.67 -23.14 -2.91
C ALA A 193 -11.65 -24.25 -2.60
N PRO A 194 -11.05 -24.88 -3.63
CA PRO A 194 -10.02 -25.90 -3.44
C PRO A 194 -8.84 -25.38 -2.62
N GLY A 195 -8.58 -26.01 -1.47
CA GLY A 195 -7.45 -25.66 -0.60
C GLY A 195 -7.66 -24.39 0.24
N ALA A 196 -8.90 -23.87 0.35
CA ALA A 196 -9.23 -22.66 1.11
C ALA A 196 -8.66 -22.66 2.54
N ALA A 197 -8.79 -23.78 3.28
CA ALA A 197 -8.23 -23.87 4.63
C ALA A 197 -6.69 -23.73 4.66
N HIS A 198 -5.99 -24.22 3.64
CA HIS A 198 -4.55 -24.05 3.52
C HIS A 198 -4.20 -22.60 3.15
N ALA A 199 -4.93 -22.00 2.21
CA ALA A 199 -4.81 -20.60 1.83
C ALA A 199 -5.01 -19.67 3.03
N ALA A 200 -6.07 -19.88 3.82
CA ALA A 200 -6.35 -19.12 5.03
C ALA A 200 -5.22 -19.23 6.06
N ARG A 201 -4.70 -20.43 6.33
CA ARG A 201 -3.56 -20.61 7.23
C ARG A 201 -2.30 -19.90 6.75
N LEU A 202 -2.04 -19.94 5.44
CA LEU A 202 -0.88 -19.28 4.86
C LEU A 202 -1.04 -17.76 4.89
N ALA A 203 -2.22 -17.23 4.58
CA ALA A 203 -2.54 -15.82 4.72
C ALA A 203 -2.39 -15.36 6.17
N ALA A 204 -2.96 -16.08 7.14
CA ALA A 204 -2.85 -15.76 8.56
C ALA A 204 -1.39 -15.79 9.06
N ARG A 205 -0.54 -16.65 8.48
CA ARG A 205 0.90 -16.63 8.78
C ARG A 205 1.57 -15.39 8.19
N GLU A 206 1.33 -15.12 6.90
CA GLU A 206 1.93 -13.97 6.21
C GLU A 206 1.56 -12.65 6.91
N LEU A 207 0.28 -12.48 7.28
CA LEU A 207 -0.21 -11.31 8.00
C LEU A 207 0.44 -11.11 9.37
N ARG A 208 0.85 -12.18 10.05
CA ARG A 208 1.52 -12.08 11.37
C ARG A 208 3.01 -11.76 11.25
N ASP A 209 3.64 -12.22 10.18
CA ASP A 209 5.09 -12.11 9.98
C ASP A 209 5.48 -10.79 9.29
N GLU A 210 4.55 -10.14 8.59
CA GLU A 210 4.80 -8.92 7.79
C GLU A 210 4.45 -7.63 8.55
N ALA A 211 5.16 -6.54 8.23
CA ALA A 211 4.80 -5.19 8.69
C ALA A 211 4.04 -4.44 7.59
N PHE A 212 2.94 -3.79 7.96
CA PHE A 212 2.06 -3.12 7.01
C PHE A 212 2.11 -1.58 7.14
N PRO A 213 2.04 -0.84 6.02
CA PRO A 213 2.00 -1.32 4.63
C PRO A 213 3.27 -2.06 4.20
N LEU A 214 3.16 -2.92 3.18
CA LEU A 214 4.31 -3.64 2.63
C LEU A 214 5.48 -2.71 2.33
N GLY A 215 6.68 -3.08 2.78
CA GLY A 215 7.89 -2.26 2.67
C GLY A 215 8.11 -1.29 3.83
N LEU A 216 7.17 -1.19 4.78
CA LEU A 216 7.34 -0.41 6.01
C LEU A 216 8.42 -1.01 6.93
N ALA A 217 8.62 -2.34 6.91
CA ALA A 217 9.66 -3.02 7.68
C ALA A 217 11.08 -2.49 7.38
N ASP A 218 11.33 -2.07 6.14
CA ASP A 218 12.62 -1.55 5.68
C ASP A 218 12.87 -0.09 6.11
N ARG A 219 11.89 0.55 6.77
CA ARG A 219 11.94 1.96 7.17
C ARG A 219 12.46 2.12 8.60
N PRO A 220 13.15 3.23 8.93
CA PRO A 220 13.57 3.53 10.30
C PRO A 220 12.43 3.42 11.31
N ALA A 221 12.72 2.97 12.53
CA ALA A 221 11.71 2.81 13.59
C ALA A 221 10.95 4.11 13.89
N ALA A 222 11.63 5.27 13.81
CA ALA A 222 11.01 6.57 13.99
C ALA A 222 9.97 6.89 12.90
N ASP A 223 10.23 6.53 11.65
CA ASP A 223 9.28 6.75 10.54
C ASP A 223 8.05 5.85 10.70
N ARG A 224 8.24 4.59 11.11
CA ARG A 224 7.13 3.67 11.41
C ARG A 224 6.28 4.18 12.57
N ALA A 225 6.90 4.67 13.65
CA ALA A 225 6.18 5.23 14.79
C ALA A 225 5.44 6.54 14.43
N ARG A 226 6.02 7.38 13.57
CA ARG A 226 5.34 8.58 13.06
C ARG A 226 4.14 8.21 12.18
N PHE A 227 4.31 7.26 11.26
CA PHE A 227 3.22 6.74 10.43
C PHE A 227 2.04 6.26 11.28
N ALA A 228 2.33 5.41 12.27
CA ALA A 228 1.31 4.85 13.13
C ALA A 228 0.57 5.93 13.93
N ARG A 229 1.29 6.87 14.56
CA ARG A 229 0.67 7.96 15.34
C ARG A 229 -0.17 8.90 14.47
N PHE A 230 0.27 9.18 13.24
CA PHE A 230 -0.47 10.03 12.33
C PHE A 230 -1.75 9.33 11.83
N THR A 231 -1.61 8.08 11.39
CA THR A 231 -2.67 7.31 10.72
C THR A 231 -3.71 6.80 11.71
N PHE A 232 -3.28 6.40 12.91
CA PHE A 232 -4.11 5.77 13.95
C PHE A 232 -4.04 6.54 15.28
N PRO A 233 -4.52 7.80 15.34
CA PRO A 233 -4.49 8.58 16.58
C PRO A 233 -5.27 7.96 17.74
N GLY A 234 -6.35 7.21 17.46
CA GLY A 234 -7.12 6.39 18.40
C GLY A 234 -6.52 5.00 18.66
N GLY A 235 -5.28 4.76 18.21
CA GLY A 235 -4.55 3.53 18.46
C GLY A 235 -5.24 2.31 17.85
N ALA A 236 -5.33 1.23 18.63
CA ALA A 236 -5.82 -0.06 18.13
C ALA A 236 -7.26 0.00 17.59
N SER A 237 -8.10 0.91 18.11
CA SER A 237 -9.47 1.10 17.62
C SER A 237 -9.49 1.57 16.16
N ASP A 238 -8.68 2.57 15.82
CA ASP A 238 -8.58 3.08 14.44
C ASP A 238 -7.97 2.03 13.51
N ALA A 239 -6.97 1.28 14.00
CA ALA A 239 -6.37 0.18 13.25
C ALA A 239 -7.39 -0.92 12.95
N LEU A 240 -8.22 -1.33 13.92
CA LEU A 240 -9.28 -2.31 13.73
C LEU A 240 -10.35 -1.82 12.76
N ALA A 241 -10.78 -0.57 12.88
CA ALA A 241 -11.73 0.03 11.93
C ALA A 241 -11.19 0.03 10.50
N THR A 242 -9.90 0.35 10.33
CA THR A 242 -9.22 0.32 9.02
C THR A 242 -9.16 -1.10 8.44
N LEU A 243 -9.08 -2.13 9.29
CA LEU A 243 -8.98 -3.53 8.90
C LEU A 243 -10.34 -4.22 8.70
N GLU A 244 -11.47 -3.55 8.93
CA GLU A 244 -12.81 -4.12 8.78
C GLU A 244 -13.03 -4.82 7.41
N PRO A 245 -12.62 -4.25 6.26
CA PRO A 245 -12.77 -4.91 4.98
C PRO A 245 -11.97 -6.21 4.84
N ILE A 246 -10.89 -6.37 5.62
CA ILE A 246 -10.05 -7.56 5.65
C ILE A 246 -10.63 -8.60 6.60
N ALA A 247 -11.18 -8.16 7.74
CA ALA A 247 -11.88 -9.03 8.68
C ALA A 247 -13.11 -9.70 8.06
N ALA A 248 -13.71 -9.08 7.05
CA ALA A 248 -14.82 -9.64 6.28
C ALA A 248 -14.42 -10.75 5.28
N LEU A 249 -13.11 -10.97 5.03
CA LEU A 249 -12.67 -12.00 4.11
C LEU A 249 -12.91 -13.41 4.70
N PRO A 250 -13.39 -14.38 3.90
CA PRO A 250 -13.58 -15.75 4.35
C PRO A 250 -12.29 -16.35 4.95
N GLY A 251 -12.42 -17.13 6.02
CA GLY A 251 -11.27 -17.82 6.64
C GLY A 251 -10.25 -16.91 7.34
N VAL A 252 -10.44 -15.59 7.35
CA VAL A 252 -9.63 -14.66 8.16
C VAL A 252 -10.20 -14.63 9.58
N GLU A 253 -9.42 -15.14 10.53
CA GLU A 253 -9.84 -15.22 11.93
C GLU A 253 -9.67 -13.87 12.65
N PRO A 254 -10.58 -13.50 13.58
CA PRO A 254 -10.46 -12.28 14.37
C PRO A 254 -9.10 -12.13 15.07
N ALA A 255 -8.56 -13.22 15.62
CA ALA A 255 -7.25 -13.22 16.27
C ALA A 255 -6.09 -12.82 15.33
N THR A 256 -6.23 -13.08 14.02
CA THR A 256 -5.26 -12.63 13.01
C THR A 256 -5.37 -11.11 12.82
N ILE A 257 -6.59 -10.58 12.73
CA ILE A 257 -6.83 -9.14 12.61
C ILE A 257 -6.32 -8.40 13.84
N ASP A 258 -6.59 -8.91 15.05
CA ASP A 258 -6.08 -8.34 16.30
C ASP A 258 -4.54 -8.35 16.38
N ALA A 259 -3.89 -9.36 15.80
CA ALA A 259 -2.45 -9.40 15.69
C ALA A 259 -1.92 -8.31 14.75
N VAL A 260 -2.53 -8.15 13.57
CA VAL A 260 -2.17 -7.10 12.61
C VAL A 260 -2.40 -5.71 13.21
N ALA A 261 -3.56 -5.46 13.82
CA ALA A 261 -3.89 -4.19 14.47
C ALA A 261 -2.84 -3.80 15.53
N ARG A 262 -2.42 -4.76 16.37
CA ARG A 262 -1.35 -4.54 17.36
C ARG A 262 0.03 -4.28 16.76
N HIS A 263 0.29 -4.71 15.53
CA HIS A 263 1.54 -4.40 14.83
C HIS A 263 1.50 -3.03 14.15
N LEU A 264 0.31 -2.54 13.79
CA LEU A 264 0.11 -1.22 13.18
C LEU A 264 0.31 -0.08 14.17
N VAL A 265 0.12 -0.31 15.47
CA VAL A 265 0.25 0.71 16.51
C VAL A 265 1.43 0.43 17.45
N PRO A 266 2.12 1.46 17.96
CA PRO A 266 3.20 1.27 18.92
C PRO A 266 2.68 0.62 20.21
N ARG A 267 3.45 -0.31 20.78
CA ARG A 267 3.13 -0.92 22.08
C ARG A 267 3.25 0.15 23.18
N GLY A 268 2.14 0.44 23.86
CA GLY A 268 2.09 1.38 24.98
C GLY A 268 1.43 2.74 24.67
N SER A 269 0.47 2.76 23.75
CA SER A 269 -0.45 3.90 23.56
C SER A 269 -1.64 3.76 24.48
#